data_AF-A0A2V6A963-F1
#
_entry.id   AF-A0A2V6A963-F1
#
_cell.length_a   1.000
_cell.length_b   1.000
_cell.length_c   1.000
_cell.angle_alpha   90.00
_cell.angle_beta   90.00
_cell.angle_gamma   90.00
#
_symmetry.space_group_name_H-M   'P 1'
#
loop_
_entity.id
_entity.type
_entity.pdbx_description
1 polymer ?
#
loop_
_entity_poly.entity_id
_entity_poly.type
_entity_poly.pdbx_seq_one_letter_code
_entity_poly.pdbx_strand_id
1 'polypeptide(L)'
;MSNLLGAAALSKGMKSGLTRPLPRTRPGGLSVYLARRPAARLSILAMICCLAQAGIAQALEVVHKGDVVVVPLHGEISPSLLMFLRRAEKVAESNGASAIIFEMNTYGGRLDAAEEITSALNHATVPTYTFINSNAGSAGSLIALATQHIYMAPVSAIGAAAPVLPTGEDLPLTEREKTISYWAALIRSSAIKNGHNPDVGEAFMNKDKEVKIGDRVIHPKGTVLTLSAQEATEKFNGKPLLADGIAESIVDLMQKAGLKGHWVSLDPTGFEQLAFWITALAPLLLLGGIIGAYLEFKIPGASLPGIISAICFALFFLGHYFAGLAGWEVVGLFVLGMALVIIEILFFAHSTIVFGVVGVFLMLASLLWAMIDRYPGETFFPTGRMLAMPLLNLFLAIAAAAIGIVLLARYLPRTSIYRRFALITSNPSGPSLAGAPREFATALALSPGMEGVSLSILRPSGKARFADHIVDVVTQGEFVAANTAITVVQTDGMRVVVKASAS
;
A
#
# COMPACT_ATOMS: atom_id res chain seq x y z
N MET A 1 -22.52 -61.81 0.66
CA MET A 1 -23.62 -62.53 -0.02
C MET A 1 -24.28 -63.46 0.97
N SER A 2 -25.45 -63.07 1.49
CA SER A 2 -26.58 -63.88 1.99
C SER A 2 -27.41 -62.99 2.93
N ASN A 3 -28.40 -62.29 2.35
CA ASN A 3 -29.85 -62.51 2.53
C ASN A 3 -30.44 -61.64 3.68
N LEU A 4 -31.13 -60.55 3.32
CA LEU A 4 -32.61 -60.43 3.13
C LEU A 4 -33.37 -60.44 4.47
N LEU A 5 -33.87 -59.27 4.92
CA LEU A 5 -35.25 -58.76 4.69
C LEU A 5 -36.33 -59.59 5.39
N GLY A 6 -37.12 -58.95 6.26
CA GLY A 6 -38.33 -59.53 6.83
C GLY A 6 -39.06 -58.57 7.76
N ALA A 7 -40.10 -57.93 7.24
CA ALA A 7 -41.01 -57.02 7.93
C ALA A 7 -42.21 -57.73 8.58
N ALA A 8 -43.07 -56.92 9.21
CA ALA A 8 -44.45 -57.15 9.69
C ALA A 8 -44.56 -57.43 11.21
N ALA A 9 -45.18 -56.60 12.07
CA ALA A 9 -46.47 -55.87 12.09
C ALA A 9 -47.50 -56.53 13.04
N LEU A 10 -48.29 -55.68 13.72
CA LEU A 10 -49.59 -55.92 14.39
C LEU A 10 -49.53 -56.65 15.75
N SER A 11 -50.36 -56.38 16.77
CA SER A 11 -51.58 -55.56 16.92
C SER A 11 -52.07 -55.64 18.39
N LYS A 12 -52.69 -54.56 18.90
CA LYS A 12 -53.74 -54.48 19.97
C LYS A 12 -53.38 -55.05 21.36
N GLY A 13 -53.59 -54.38 22.50
CA GLY A 13 -54.50 -53.29 22.83
C GLY A 13 -55.36 -53.74 24.01
N MET A 14 -55.22 -53.12 25.19
CA MET A 14 -56.27 -53.15 26.22
C MET A 14 -56.19 -51.92 27.13
N LYS A 15 -57.38 -51.37 27.42
CA LYS A 15 -57.68 -50.07 28.00
C LYS A 15 -57.93 -50.14 29.52
N SER A 16 -58.00 -48.94 30.11
CA SER A 16 -58.65 -48.51 31.37
C SER A 16 -57.76 -48.59 32.62
N GLY A 17 -57.69 -47.59 33.51
CA GLY A 17 -58.45 -46.34 33.62
C GLY A 17 -57.86 -45.43 34.72
N LEU A 18 -58.27 -44.16 34.63
CA LEU A 18 -58.05 -42.95 35.43
C LEU A 18 -57.44 -43.04 36.85
N THR A 19 -56.54 -42.10 37.17
CA THR A 19 -56.73 -40.97 38.14
C THR A 19 -55.52 -40.02 38.14
N ARG A 20 -55.77 -38.70 38.17
CA ARG A 20 -54.78 -37.60 38.26
C ARG A 20 -54.31 -37.39 39.72
N PRO A 21 -53.13 -36.78 39.97
CA PRO A 21 -53.13 -35.33 40.29
C PRO A 21 -51.98 -34.50 39.69
N LEU A 22 -52.22 -33.18 39.68
CA LEU A 22 -51.41 -32.07 39.15
C LEU A 22 -49.99 -31.94 39.76
N PRO A 23 -48.99 -31.43 39.01
CA PRO A 23 -47.69 -31.12 39.59
C PRO A 23 -47.67 -29.72 40.26
N ARG A 24 -47.04 -29.71 41.44
CA ARG A 24 -46.75 -28.55 42.30
C ARG A 24 -45.82 -27.54 41.65
N THR A 25 -46.10 -26.26 41.86
CA THR A 25 -45.23 -25.12 41.61
C THR A 25 -44.14 -25.00 42.69
N ARG A 26 -42.88 -24.75 42.28
CA ARG A 26 -41.84 -24.05 43.06
C ARG A 26 -40.82 -23.34 42.13
N PRO A 27 -40.16 -22.27 42.62
CA PRO A 27 -39.71 -21.14 41.80
C PRO A 27 -38.18 -21.04 41.65
N GLY A 28 -37.74 -20.20 40.71
CA GLY A 28 -36.46 -19.49 40.75
C GLY A 28 -35.25 -20.20 40.13
N GLY A 29 -34.97 -19.89 38.86
CA GLY A 29 -33.70 -20.22 38.21
C GLY A 29 -33.18 -19.02 37.42
N LEU A 30 -32.24 -18.28 38.01
CA LEU A 30 -31.44 -17.25 37.36
C LEU A 30 -30.60 -17.90 36.25
N SER A 31 -30.88 -17.62 34.99
CA SER A 31 -30.00 -18.03 33.88
C SER A 31 -28.94 -16.96 33.67
N VAL A 32 -27.74 -17.23 34.18
CA VAL A 32 -26.54 -16.40 33.99
C VAL A 32 -26.09 -16.50 32.53
N TYR A 33 -26.14 -15.38 31.81
CA TYR A 33 -25.48 -15.21 30.53
C TYR A 33 -23.96 -15.37 30.71
N LEU A 34 -23.40 -16.49 30.24
CA LEU A 34 -21.96 -16.69 30.17
C LEU A 34 -21.35 -15.74 29.13
N ALA A 35 -20.69 -14.69 29.61
CA ALA A 35 -19.81 -13.86 28.83
C ALA A 35 -18.68 -14.70 28.21
N ARG A 36 -18.65 -14.80 26.87
CA ARG A 36 -17.50 -15.37 26.14
C ARG A 36 -16.27 -14.48 26.39
N ARG A 37 -15.34 -14.98 27.21
CA ARG A 37 -14.08 -14.30 27.54
C ARG A 37 -13.20 -14.09 26.29
N PRO A 38 -12.47 -12.97 26.16
CA PRO A 38 -11.56 -12.68 25.04
C PRO A 38 -10.23 -13.47 25.10
N ALA A 39 -10.14 -14.51 25.93
CA ALA A 39 -8.90 -15.24 26.17
C ALA A 39 -8.37 -15.95 24.91
N ALA A 40 -9.25 -16.51 24.07
CA ALA A 40 -8.85 -17.26 22.88
C ALA A 40 -8.23 -16.40 21.76
N ARG A 41 -8.54 -15.09 21.70
CA ARG A 41 -7.95 -14.18 20.71
C ARG A 41 -6.53 -13.73 21.11
N LEU A 42 -6.26 -13.59 22.42
CA LEU A 42 -4.92 -13.33 22.93
C LEU A 42 -3.98 -14.53 22.71
N SER A 43 -4.47 -15.76 22.82
CA SER A 43 -3.66 -16.97 22.66
C SER A 43 -3.20 -17.18 21.22
N ILE A 44 -4.06 -16.86 20.24
CA ILE A 44 -3.72 -16.95 18.81
C ILE A 44 -2.73 -15.85 18.42
N LEU A 45 -2.89 -14.62 18.94
CA LEU A 45 -1.94 -13.53 18.69
C LEU A 45 -0.56 -13.81 19.31
N ALA A 46 -0.52 -14.36 20.52
CA ALA A 46 0.71 -14.79 21.17
C ALA A 46 1.38 -15.97 20.44
N MET A 47 0.59 -16.92 19.92
CA MET A 47 1.10 -18.05 19.12
C MET A 47 1.61 -17.60 17.75
N ILE A 48 0.97 -16.62 17.10
CA ILE A 48 1.48 -15.97 15.88
C ILE A 48 2.75 -15.19 16.17
N CYS A 49 2.85 -14.46 17.30
CA CYS A 49 4.09 -13.79 17.70
C CYS A 49 5.23 -14.79 18.00
N CYS A 50 4.94 -15.93 18.64
CA CYS A 50 5.96 -16.97 18.89
C CYS A 50 6.35 -17.72 17.61
N LEU A 51 5.42 -17.96 16.68
CA LEU A 51 5.72 -18.54 15.37
C LEU A 51 6.47 -17.55 14.45
N ALA A 52 6.22 -16.24 14.60
CA ALA A 52 7.00 -15.20 13.93
C ALA A 52 8.43 -15.08 14.49
N GLN A 53 8.63 -15.35 15.79
CA GLN A 53 9.97 -15.38 16.40
C GLN A 53 10.77 -16.63 16.00
N ALA A 54 10.12 -17.78 15.78
CA ALA A 54 10.79 -19.01 15.38
C ALA A 54 11.33 -19.00 13.94
N GLY A 55 10.92 -18.03 13.10
CA GLY A 55 11.37 -17.86 11.72
C GLY A 55 12.53 -16.88 11.50
N ILE A 56 13.02 -16.21 12.55
CA ILE A 56 14.05 -15.15 12.44
C ILE A 56 15.33 -15.55 13.18
N ALA A 57 15.71 -16.82 13.07
CA ALA A 57 17.07 -17.25 13.34
C ALA A 57 17.79 -17.46 11.99
N GLN A 58 17.85 -16.42 11.16
CA GLN A 58 18.93 -16.35 10.18
C GLN A 58 20.19 -16.19 11.01
N ALA A 59 21.07 -17.19 10.95
CA ALA A 59 22.43 -17.03 11.43
C ALA A 59 22.96 -15.74 10.80
N LEU A 60 23.22 -14.71 11.61
CA LEU A 60 23.95 -13.56 11.12
C LEU A 60 25.29 -14.12 10.66
N GLU A 61 25.53 -14.15 9.35
CA GLU A 61 26.82 -14.56 8.82
C GLU A 61 27.86 -13.59 9.41
N VAL A 62 28.77 -14.15 10.21
CA VAL A 62 29.79 -13.38 10.90
C VAL A 62 30.96 -13.24 9.96
N VAL A 63 31.26 -12.01 9.55
CA VAL A 63 32.48 -11.71 8.78
C VAL A 63 33.69 -11.90 9.68
N HIS A 64 34.62 -12.76 9.28
CA HIS A 64 35.89 -12.96 9.96
C HIS A 64 37.03 -12.24 9.24
N LYS A 65 38.13 -12.02 9.97
CA LYS A 65 39.33 -11.39 9.43
C LYS A 65 39.90 -12.23 8.27
N GLY A 66 40.14 -11.59 7.13
CA GLY A 66 40.67 -12.22 5.92
C GLY A 66 39.59 -12.77 4.99
N ASP A 67 38.31 -12.74 5.37
CA ASP A 67 37.23 -13.15 4.48
C ASP A 67 37.08 -12.18 3.30
N VAL A 68 36.57 -12.72 2.19
CA VAL A 68 36.13 -11.92 1.05
C VAL A 68 34.63 -11.69 1.19
N VAL A 69 34.23 -10.43 1.41
CA VAL A 69 32.82 -10.10 1.61
C VAL A 69 32.16 -9.89 0.26
N VAL A 70 31.08 -10.63 -0.02
CA VAL A 70 30.28 -10.48 -1.23
C VAL A 70 29.03 -9.68 -0.89
N VAL A 71 28.81 -8.58 -1.60
CA VAL A 71 27.69 -7.66 -1.38
C VAL A 71 26.80 -7.66 -2.62
N PRO A 72 25.59 -8.22 -2.55
CA PRO A 72 24.68 -8.24 -3.69
C PRO A 72 24.16 -6.82 -3.98
N LEU A 73 24.35 -6.37 -5.21
CA LEU A 73 23.93 -5.08 -5.73
C LEU A 73 22.95 -5.33 -6.89
N HIS A 74 21.70 -5.64 -6.52
CA HIS A 74 20.64 -6.02 -7.45
C HIS A 74 19.52 -4.98 -7.51
N GLY A 75 18.98 -4.78 -8.71
CA GLY A 75 17.81 -3.92 -8.93
C GLY A 75 18.18 -2.44 -9.02
N GLU A 76 17.25 -1.57 -8.62
CA GLU A 76 17.39 -0.12 -8.77
C GLU A 76 18.38 0.47 -7.77
N ILE A 77 19.27 1.35 -8.26
CA ILE A 77 20.14 2.17 -7.41
C ILE A 77 19.28 3.17 -6.64
N SER A 78 19.16 2.96 -5.33
CA SER A 78 18.28 3.72 -4.46
C SER A 78 18.95 4.07 -3.12
N PRO A 79 18.43 5.07 -2.37
CA PRO A 79 18.92 5.41 -1.04
C PRO A 79 18.94 4.22 -0.06
N SER A 80 17.95 3.33 -0.13
CA SER A 80 17.92 2.10 0.66
C SER A 80 19.11 1.19 0.34
N LEU A 81 19.54 1.14 -0.93
CA LEU A 81 20.67 0.32 -1.37
C LEU A 81 21.98 0.92 -0.90
N LEU A 82 22.09 2.25 -0.93
CA LEU A 82 23.20 3.00 -0.36
C LEU A 82 23.35 2.71 1.15
N MET A 83 22.26 2.71 1.92
CA MET A 83 22.31 2.43 3.36
C MET A 83 22.79 1.01 3.65
N PHE A 84 22.29 0.05 2.89
CA PHE A 84 22.77 -1.33 2.93
C PHE A 84 24.26 -1.44 2.57
N LEU A 85 24.70 -0.78 1.50
CA LEU A 85 26.09 -0.79 1.04
C LEU A 85 27.02 -0.18 2.09
N ARG A 86 26.64 0.96 2.70
CA ARG A 86 27.39 1.57 3.82
C ARG A 86 27.52 0.63 5.02
N ARG A 87 26.45 -0.12 5.35
CA ARG A 87 26.51 -1.15 6.40
C ARG A 87 27.48 -2.25 5.99
N ALA A 88 27.41 -2.73 4.76
CA ALA A 88 28.23 -3.80 4.24
C ALA A 88 29.73 -3.42 4.27
N GLU A 89 30.07 -2.24 3.76
CA GLU A 89 31.43 -1.69 3.82
C GLU A 89 31.91 -1.59 5.27
N LYS A 90 31.12 -0.97 6.15
CA LYS A 90 31.49 -0.83 7.56
C LYS A 90 31.74 -2.17 8.22
N VAL A 91 30.91 -3.19 7.95
CA VAL A 91 31.10 -4.54 8.50
C VAL A 91 32.36 -5.19 7.92
N ALA A 92 32.60 -5.08 6.62
CA ALA A 92 33.79 -5.64 5.99
C ALA A 92 35.08 -4.99 6.52
N GLU A 93 35.13 -3.66 6.60
CA GLU A 93 36.29 -2.92 7.09
C GLU A 93 36.55 -3.18 8.58
N SER A 94 35.52 -3.09 9.42
CA SER A 94 35.68 -3.26 10.88
C SER A 94 36.10 -4.67 11.29
N ASN A 95 35.75 -5.69 10.50
CA ASN A 95 36.15 -7.08 10.74
C ASN A 95 37.45 -7.46 10.03
N GLY A 96 38.08 -6.55 9.27
CA GLY A 96 39.34 -6.79 8.58
C GLY A 96 39.20 -7.79 7.43
N ALA A 97 38.14 -7.68 6.63
CA ALA A 97 37.98 -8.40 5.38
C ALA A 97 39.19 -8.17 4.45
N SER A 98 39.52 -9.16 3.63
CA SER A 98 40.62 -9.07 2.65
C SER A 98 40.22 -8.36 1.37
N ALA A 99 38.94 -8.42 0.99
CA ALA A 99 38.36 -7.75 -0.17
C ALA A 99 36.83 -7.63 -0.03
N ILE A 100 36.23 -6.71 -0.79
CA ILE A 100 34.78 -6.61 -0.99
C ILE A 100 34.48 -6.84 -2.47
N ILE A 101 33.58 -7.77 -2.79
CA ILE A 101 33.07 -8.01 -4.13
C ILE A 101 31.60 -7.54 -4.19
N PHE A 102 31.32 -6.53 -4.99
CA PHE A 102 29.96 -6.11 -5.31
C PHE A 102 29.43 -6.93 -6.48
N GLU A 103 28.50 -7.85 -6.21
CA GLU A 103 27.83 -8.63 -7.24
C GLU A 103 26.73 -7.78 -7.88
N MET A 104 26.99 -7.28 -9.08
CA MET A 104 26.18 -6.24 -9.71
C MET A 104 25.24 -6.81 -10.77
N ASN A 105 23.96 -6.46 -10.63
CA ASN A 105 22.93 -6.63 -11.64
C ASN A 105 21.90 -5.49 -11.53
N THR A 106 22.15 -4.41 -12.27
CA THR A 106 21.33 -3.19 -12.24
C THR A 106 21.19 -2.57 -13.62
N TYR A 107 20.02 -1.97 -13.88
CA TYR A 107 19.79 -1.08 -15.03
C TYR A 107 20.06 0.38 -14.71
N GLY A 108 20.44 0.68 -13.46
CA GLY A 108 20.66 2.02 -12.95
C GLY A 108 19.64 2.38 -11.89
N GLY A 109 19.45 3.68 -11.69
CA GLY A 109 18.57 4.23 -10.69
C GLY A 109 18.93 5.69 -10.48
N ARG A 110 18.79 6.13 -9.24
CA ARG A 110 18.94 7.54 -8.93
C ARG A 110 20.40 7.98 -8.95
N LEU A 111 20.63 9.13 -9.58
CA LEU A 111 21.95 9.70 -9.78
C LEU A 111 22.60 10.16 -8.45
N ASP A 112 21.78 10.55 -7.48
CA ASP A 112 22.21 10.99 -6.15
C ASP A 112 22.75 9.83 -5.31
N ALA A 113 22.01 8.72 -5.25
CA ALA A 113 22.44 7.50 -4.62
C ALA A 113 23.72 6.97 -5.31
N ALA A 114 23.82 7.08 -6.63
CA ALA A 114 25.04 6.74 -7.36
C ALA A 114 26.23 7.60 -6.92
N GLU A 115 26.05 8.91 -6.71
CA GLU A 115 27.10 9.82 -6.26
C GLU A 115 27.63 9.42 -4.89
N GLU A 116 26.71 9.19 -3.95
CA GLU A 116 27.06 8.82 -2.58
C GLU A 116 27.72 7.44 -2.51
N ILE A 117 27.27 6.47 -3.33
CA ILE A 117 27.92 5.15 -3.45
C ILE A 117 29.32 5.31 -4.05
N THR A 118 29.46 6.02 -5.16
CA THR A 118 30.76 6.27 -5.79
C THR A 118 31.71 6.99 -4.83
N SER A 119 31.22 7.95 -4.05
CA SER A 119 32.00 8.63 -3.01
C SER A 119 32.43 7.65 -1.92
N ALA A 120 31.53 6.81 -1.40
CA ALA A 120 31.84 5.83 -0.37
C ALA A 120 32.92 4.83 -0.83
N LEU A 121 32.75 4.27 -2.04
CA LEU A 121 33.71 3.35 -2.66
C LEU A 121 35.08 3.98 -2.88
N ASN A 122 35.11 5.25 -3.26
CA ASN A 122 36.36 6.00 -3.37
C ASN A 122 37.07 6.15 -2.01
N HIS A 123 36.35 6.12 -0.89
CA HIS A 123 36.97 6.18 0.45
C HIS A 123 37.21 4.81 1.07
N ALA A 124 36.87 3.71 0.38
CA ALA A 124 37.04 2.36 0.89
C ALA A 124 38.53 2.05 1.18
N THR A 125 38.76 1.43 2.33
CA THR A 125 40.11 1.05 2.81
C THR A 125 40.46 -0.41 2.50
N VAL A 126 39.45 -1.22 2.18
CA VAL A 126 39.59 -2.61 1.74
C VAL A 126 39.52 -2.66 0.20
N PRO A 127 40.30 -3.52 -0.48
CA PRO A 127 40.24 -3.70 -1.93
C PRO A 127 38.82 -4.00 -2.42
N THR A 128 38.37 -3.25 -3.44
CA THR A 128 37.00 -3.35 -3.97
C THR A 128 36.99 -3.93 -5.38
N TYR A 129 36.07 -4.87 -5.60
CA TYR A 129 35.83 -5.54 -6.86
C TYR A 129 34.37 -5.38 -7.25
N THR A 130 34.07 -5.18 -8.52
CA THR A 130 32.73 -5.33 -9.06
C THR A 130 32.67 -6.59 -9.92
N PHE A 131 31.76 -7.49 -9.61
CA PHE A 131 31.40 -8.60 -10.49
C PHE A 131 30.10 -8.29 -11.20
N ILE A 132 30.15 -7.99 -12.49
CA ILE A 132 28.97 -7.70 -13.31
C ILE A 132 28.38 -9.03 -13.75
N ASN A 133 27.43 -9.56 -12.98
CA ASN A 133 26.81 -10.85 -13.25
C ASN A 133 25.95 -10.81 -14.54
N SER A 134 25.24 -9.71 -14.75
CA SER A 134 24.44 -9.53 -15.98
C SER A 134 24.52 -8.10 -16.51
N ASN A 135 24.27 -7.10 -15.67
CA ASN A 135 24.17 -5.73 -16.16
C ASN A 135 24.74 -4.71 -15.17
N ALA A 136 25.51 -3.76 -15.69
CA ALA A 136 25.93 -2.53 -15.01
C ALA A 136 25.52 -1.33 -15.86
N GLY A 137 24.20 -1.13 -15.98
CA GLY A 137 23.62 -0.04 -16.77
C GLY A 137 23.55 1.27 -15.99
N SER A 138 23.68 2.38 -16.69
CA SER A 138 23.49 3.73 -16.15
C SER A 138 24.31 3.96 -14.87
N ALA A 139 23.67 4.34 -13.75
CA ALA A 139 24.32 4.50 -12.45
C ALA A 139 25.20 3.29 -12.04
N GLY A 140 24.85 2.06 -12.42
CA GLY A 140 25.67 0.88 -12.16
C GLY A 140 27.06 0.93 -12.81
N SER A 141 27.16 1.43 -14.04
CA SER A 141 28.46 1.59 -14.72
C SER A 141 29.37 2.59 -14.00
N LEU A 142 28.77 3.64 -13.43
CA LEU A 142 29.47 4.69 -12.69
C LEU A 142 29.99 4.16 -11.35
N ILE A 143 29.18 3.35 -10.67
CA ILE A 143 29.55 2.64 -9.45
C ILE A 143 30.66 1.62 -9.73
N ALA A 144 30.59 0.88 -10.83
CA ALA A 144 31.63 -0.07 -11.22
C ALA A 144 32.98 0.62 -11.44
N LEU A 145 33.01 1.81 -12.06
CA LEU A 145 34.22 2.63 -12.22
C LEU A 145 34.78 3.16 -10.89
N ALA A 146 33.98 3.14 -9.82
CA ALA A 146 34.39 3.54 -8.48
C ALA A 146 35.07 2.41 -7.69
N THR A 147 35.05 1.17 -8.17
CA THR A 147 35.82 0.06 -7.59
C THR A 147 37.19 -0.09 -8.25
N GLN A 148 38.11 -0.79 -7.59
CA GLN A 148 39.49 -0.96 -8.09
C GLN A 148 39.57 -1.97 -9.24
N HIS A 149 38.70 -2.99 -9.22
CA HIS A 149 38.75 -4.10 -10.15
C HIS A 149 37.36 -4.43 -10.70
N ILE A 150 37.26 -4.66 -12.00
CA ILE A 150 35.98 -5.00 -12.66
C ILE A 150 36.13 -6.35 -13.34
N TYR A 151 35.24 -7.28 -13.00
CA TYR A 151 35.09 -8.57 -13.68
C TYR A 151 33.67 -8.69 -14.23
N MET A 152 33.54 -9.32 -15.39
CA MET A 152 32.26 -9.41 -16.11
C MET A 152 31.89 -10.88 -16.35
N ALA A 153 30.62 -11.22 -16.21
CA ALA A 153 30.14 -12.52 -16.67
C ALA A 153 30.21 -12.62 -18.20
N PRO A 154 30.33 -13.84 -18.79
CA PRO A 154 30.45 -14.00 -20.24
C PRO A 154 29.34 -13.32 -21.04
N VAL A 155 28.13 -13.30 -20.49
CA VAL A 155 26.96 -12.62 -21.06
C VAL A 155 26.57 -11.47 -20.13
N SER A 156 27.25 -10.33 -20.30
CA SER A 156 26.97 -9.13 -19.53
C SER A 156 27.31 -7.84 -20.27
N ALA A 157 26.78 -6.73 -19.78
CA ALA A 157 26.99 -5.41 -20.36
C ALA A 157 27.25 -4.32 -19.31
N ILE A 158 28.02 -3.30 -19.69
CA ILE A 158 28.31 -2.10 -18.89
C ILE A 158 28.25 -0.83 -19.75
N GLY A 159 27.67 0.24 -19.20
CA GLY A 159 27.63 1.56 -19.84
C GLY A 159 26.24 2.17 -19.90
N ALA A 160 25.93 2.90 -20.98
CA ALA A 160 24.65 3.59 -21.19
C ALA A 160 24.20 4.46 -20.00
N ALA A 161 25.03 5.44 -19.62
CA ALA A 161 24.87 6.30 -18.46
C ALA A 161 24.56 7.76 -18.78
N ALA A 162 23.98 8.05 -19.96
CA ALA A 162 23.44 9.38 -20.21
C ALA A 162 22.31 9.69 -19.21
N PRO A 163 22.34 10.85 -18.55
CA PRO A 163 21.31 11.22 -17.60
C PRO A 163 19.98 11.43 -18.33
N VAL A 164 18.90 10.93 -17.73
CA VAL A 164 17.51 11.08 -18.19
C VAL A 164 16.65 11.52 -17.02
N LEU A 165 15.51 12.14 -17.32
CA LEU A 165 14.46 12.39 -16.33
C LEU A 165 13.86 11.05 -15.87
N PRO A 166 13.23 10.97 -14.69
CA PRO A 166 12.59 9.73 -14.25
C PRO A 166 11.42 9.28 -15.15
N THR A 167 10.94 10.13 -16.08
CA THR A 167 9.98 9.76 -17.14
C THR A 167 10.62 8.90 -18.24
N GLY A 168 11.95 8.80 -18.28
CA GLY A 168 12.72 8.31 -19.42
C GLY A 168 12.94 9.36 -20.51
N GLU A 169 12.41 10.58 -20.34
CA GLU A 169 12.66 11.69 -21.25
C GLU A 169 14.04 12.30 -21.03
N ASP A 170 14.49 12.95 -22.08
CA ASP A 170 15.77 13.63 -22.15
C ASP A 170 15.79 14.90 -21.27
N LEU A 171 16.89 15.15 -20.54
CA LEU A 171 17.03 16.42 -19.81
C LEU A 171 17.05 17.61 -20.77
N PRO A 172 16.46 18.76 -20.37
CA PRO A 172 16.61 20.01 -21.11
C PRO A 172 18.08 20.39 -21.30
N LEU A 173 18.42 20.93 -22.47
CA LEU A 173 19.80 21.06 -22.96
C LEU A 173 20.78 21.63 -21.91
N THR A 174 20.46 22.78 -21.31
CA THR A 174 21.34 23.43 -20.33
C THR A 174 21.55 22.61 -19.05
N GLU A 175 20.52 21.88 -18.59
CA GLU A 175 20.67 20.99 -17.43
C GLU A 175 21.49 19.76 -17.80
N ARG A 176 21.25 19.18 -18.98
CA ARG A 176 22.04 18.06 -19.48
C ARG A 176 23.52 18.40 -19.59
N GLU A 177 23.86 19.55 -20.18
CA GLU A 177 25.26 20.00 -20.34
C GLU A 177 25.94 20.18 -18.98
N LYS A 178 25.25 20.78 -18.00
CA LYS A 178 25.76 20.93 -16.62
C LYS A 178 25.96 19.58 -15.94
N THR A 179 24.96 18.70 -16.02
CA THR A 179 25.02 17.36 -15.44
C THR A 179 26.14 16.55 -16.07
N ILE A 180 26.24 16.48 -17.40
CA ILE A 180 27.31 15.77 -18.10
C ILE A 180 28.68 16.39 -17.74
N SER A 181 28.81 17.72 -17.71
CA SER A 181 30.07 18.39 -17.38
C SER A 181 30.58 18.01 -15.97
N TYR A 182 29.71 18.09 -14.96
CA TYR A 182 30.03 17.72 -13.58
C TYR A 182 30.36 16.23 -13.45
N TRP A 183 29.46 15.38 -13.96
CA TRP A 183 29.58 13.94 -13.81
C TRP A 183 30.72 13.35 -14.61
N ALA A 184 30.99 13.85 -15.82
CA ALA A 184 32.15 13.42 -16.58
C ALA A 184 33.45 13.76 -15.84
N ALA A 185 33.53 14.90 -15.17
CA ALA A 185 34.69 15.25 -14.35
C ALA A 185 34.86 14.29 -13.16
N LEU A 186 33.78 14.02 -12.42
CA LEU A 186 33.77 13.09 -11.29
C LEU A 186 34.20 11.67 -11.72
N ILE A 187 33.60 11.16 -12.79
CA ILE A 187 33.84 9.80 -13.28
C ILE A 187 35.22 9.65 -13.87
N ARG A 188 35.73 10.63 -14.63
CA ARG A 188 37.14 10.62 -15.05
C ARG A 188 38.08 10.57 -13.86
N SER A 189 37.82 11.37 -12.81
CA SER A 189 38.65 11.37 -11.60
C SER A 189 38.61 10.03 -10.87
N SER A 190 37.41 9.43 -10.76
CA SER A 190 37.23 8.11 -10.14
C SER A 190 37.92 7.01 -10.94
N ALA A 191 37.75 7.01 -12.27
CA ALA A 191 38.39 6.06 -13.17
C ALA A 191 39.93 6.14 -13.10
N ILE A 192 40.50 7.35 -13.15
CA ILE A 192 41.95 7.56 -13.02
C ILE A 192 42.46 7.01 -11.68
N LYS A 193 41.77 7.32 -10.59
CA LYS A 193 42.15 6.87 -9.25
C LYS A 193 42.19 5.34 -9.14
N ASN A 194 41.22 4.67 -9.76
CA ASN A 194 41.08 3.23 -9.71
C ASN A 194 41.81 2.49 -10.84
N GLY A 195 42.47 3.21 -11.75
CA GLY A 195 43.25 2.62 -12.84
C GLY A 195 42.44 2.23 -14.09
N HIS A 196 41.18 2.63 -14.17
CA HIS A 196 40.30 2.42 -15.33
C HIS A 196 40.54 3.45 -16.43
N ASN A 197 40.10 3.15 -17.65
CA ASN A 197 40.19 4.09 -18.76
C ASN A 197 39.16 5.24 -18.58
N PRO A 198 39.60 6.50 -18.32
CA PRO A 198 38.69 7.61 -18.08
C PRO A 198 37.88 8.02 -19.30
N ASP A 199 38.39 7.77 -20.52
CA ASP A 199 37.68 8.12 -21.76
C ASP A 199 36.48 7.20 -21.99
N VAL A 200 36.62 5.91 -21.64
CA VAL A 200 35.51 4.94 -21.67
C VAL A 200 34.43 5.35 -20.67
N GLY A 201 34.82 5.70 -19.44
CA GLY A 201 33.88 6.14 -18.41
C GLY A 201 33.13 7.41 -18.77
N GLU A 202 33.79 8.39 -19.39
CA GLU A 202 33.12 9.58 -19.92
C GLU A 202 32.17 9.24 -21.08
N ALA A 203 32.57 8.34 -21.99
CA ALA A 203 31.76 7.94 -23.14
C ALA A 203 30.48 7.17 -22.77
N PHE A 204 30.40 6.62 -21.56
CA PHE A 204 29.14 6.05 -21.06
C PHE A 204 28.03 7.10 -20.93
N MET A 205 28.37 8.36 -20.63
CA MET A 205 27.37 9.42 -20.41
C MET A 205 27.38 10.53 -21.45
N ASN A 206 28.53 10.78 -22.08
CA ASN A 206 28.72 11.88 -23.01
C ASN A 206 28.69 11.37 -24.45
N LYS A 207 27.61 11.68 -25.18
CA LYS A 207 27.43 11.30 -26.60
C LYS A 207 28.47 11.94 -27.52
N ASP A 208 29.08 13.05 -27.12
CA ASP A 208 30.08 13.77 -27.91
C ASP A 208 31.51 13.26 -27.67
N LYS A 209 31.67 12.33 -26.72
CA LYS A 209 32.96 11.73 -26.42
C LYS A 209 33.26 10.61 -27.40
N GLU A 210 34.32 10.80 -28.18
CA GLU A 210 34.92 9.76 -28.99
C GLU A 210 35.96 9.00 -28.16
N VAL A 211 35.96 7.66 -28.23
CA VAL A 211 37.01 6.83 -27.63
C VAL A 211 37.86 6.24 -28.75
N LYS A 212 39.14 6.63 -28.77
CA LYS A 212 40.15 6.16 -29.73
C LYS A 212 41.38 5.66 -28.99
N ILE A 213 41.88 4.49 -29.38
CA ILE A 213 43.16 3.95 -28.88
C ILE A 213 44.05 3.66 -30.08
N GLY A 214 45.11 4.46 -30.23
CA GLY A 214 45.90 4.50 -31.47
C GLY A 214 45.04 4.93 -32.65
N ASP A 215 45.10 4.19 -33.75
CA ASP A 215 44.30 4.45 -34.96
C ASP A 215 42.89 3.83 -34.91
N ARG A 216 42.60 3.01 -33.89
CA ARG A 216 41.29 2.34 -33.77
C ARG A 216 40.29 3.22 -33.03
N VAL A 217 39.17 3.49 -33.70
CA VAL A 217 37.98 4.08 -33.09
C VAL A 217 37.23 2.96 -32.38
N ILE A 218 37.17 3.04 -31.05
CA ILE A 218 36.40 2.12 -30.21
C ILE A 218 34.95 2.58 -30.15
N HIS A 219 34.75 3.90 -29.99
CA HIS A 219 33.43 4.51 -29.90
C HIS A 219 33.40 5.82 -30.68
N PRO A 220 32.61 5.95 -31.76
CA PRO A 220 32.45 7.19 -32.49
C PRO A 220 31.55 8.19 -31.71
N LYS A 221 31.61 9.46 -32.09
CA LYS A 221 30.67 10.47 -31.57
C LYS A 221 29.24 10.21 -32.04
N GLY A 222 28.27 10.66 -31.25
CA GLY A 222 26.83 10.69 -31.59
C GLY A 222 25.99 9.68 -30.82
N THR A 223 26.58 8.74 -30.09
CA THR A 223 25.88 7.74 -29.27
C THR A 223 26.54 7.59 -27.89
N VAL A 224 25.84 7.00 -26.94
CA VAL A 224 26.45 6.56 -25.67
C VAL A 224 27.12 5.21 -25.85
N LEU A 225 28.24 5.00 -25.17
CA LEU A 225 28.95 3.73 -25.21
C LEU A 225 28.30 2.70 -24.27
N THR A 226 28.19 1.47 -24.77
CA THR A 226 27.93 0.25 -23.99
C THR A 226 28.93 -0.80 -24.44
N LEU A 227 29.53 -1.51 -23.49
CA LEU A 227 30.50 -2.57 -23.77
C LEU A 227 29.93 -3.91 -23.31
N SER A 228 30.11 -4.93 -24.16
CA SER A 228 30.04 -6.33 -23.76
C SER A 228 31.25 -6.74 -22.91
N ALA A 229 31.16 -7.88 -22.25
CA ALA A 229 32.29 -8.47 -21.51
C ALA A 229 33.54 -8.66 -22.39
N GLN A 230 33.36 -9.05 -23.65
CA GLN A 230 34.47 -9.27 -24.59
C GLN A 230 35.15 -7.95 -24.99
N GLU A 231 34.37 -6.91 -25.26
CA GLU A 231 34.91 -5.58 -25.60
C GLU A 231 35.58 -4.93 -24.38
N ALA A 232 34.96 -5.02 -23.20
CA ALA A 232 35.50 -4.42 -21.98
C ALA A 232 36.84 -5.05 -21.53
N THR A 233 37.06 -6.33 -21.83
CA THR A 233 38.29 -7.06 -21.48
C THR A 233 39.33 -7.09 -22.60
N GLU A 234 39.01 -6.51 -23.76
CA GLU A 234 39.94 -6.42 -24.88
C GLU A 234 41.20 -5.64 -24.48
N LYS A 235 42.38 -6.19 -24.78
CA LYS A 235 43.65 -5.59 -24.36
C LYS A 235 44.23 -4.67 -25.42
N PHE A 236 44.55 -3.46 -25.00
CA PHE A 236 45.29 -2.47 -25.77
C PHE A 236 46.57 -2.10 -25.03
N ASN A 237 47.73 -2.24 -25.68
CA ASN A 237 49.04 -1.98 -25.09
C ASN A 237 49.26 -2.71 -23.74
N GLY A 238 48.74 -3.94 -23.63
CA GLY A 238 48.88 -4.78 -22.43
C GLY A 238 47.89 -4.49 -21.30
N LYS A 239 47.05 -3.45 -21.41
CA LYS A 239 45.99 -3.12 -20.45
C LYS A 239 44.60 -3.44 -21.03
N PRO A 240 43.65 -3.94 -20.23
CA PRO A 240 42.27 -4.08 -20.71
C PRO A 240 41.65 -2.71 -21.01
N LEU A 241 40.65 -2.68 -21.88
CA LEU A 241 39.89 -1.47 -22.20
C LEU A 241 39.21 -0.90 -20.95
N LEU A 242 38.66 -1.78 -20.11
CA LEU A 242 37.94 -1.43 -18.88
C LEU A 242 38.01 -2.51 -17.80
N ALA A 243 37.68 -3.76 -18.12
CA ALA A 243 37.51 -4.84 -17.16
C ALA A 243 38.73 -5.78 -17.13
N ASP A 244 39.13 -6.22 -15.94
CA ASP A 244 40.30 -7.07 -15.71
C ASP A 244 40.15 -8.46 -16.32
N GLY A 245 38.93 -8.98 -16.39
CA GLY A 245 38.66 -10.26 -17.02
C GLY A 245 37.19 -10.68 -17.02
N ILE A 246 36.93 -11.77 -17.72
CA ILE A 246 35.64 -12.45 -17.73
C ILE A 246 35.66 -13.53 -16.65
N ALA A 247 34.64 -13.62 -15.80
CA ALA A 247 34.51 -14.65 -14.76
C ALA A 247 33.11 -15.29 -14.80
N GLU A 248 33.01 -16.61 -14.65
CA GLU A 248 31.71 -17.33 -14.70
C GLU A 248 30.95 -17.29 -13.37
N SER A 249 31.65 -17.01 -12.26
CA SER A 249 31.08 -16.94 -10.92
C SER A 249 31.99 -16.13 -9.99
N ILE A 250 31.50 -15.82 -8.79
CA ILE A 250 32.30 -15.20 -7.71
C ILE A 250 33.55 -16.03 -7.40
N VAL A 251 33.43 -17.37 -7.39
CA VAL A 251 34.56 -18.27 -7.12
C VAL A 251 35.63 -18.17 -8.22
N ASP A 252 35.21 -18.12 -9.49
CA ASP A 252 36.12 -17.95 -10.62
C ASP A 252 36.78 -16.55 -10.62
N LEU A 253 36.03 -15.50 -10.24
CA LEU A 253 36.59 -14.17 -10.02
C LEU A 253 37.67 -14.21 -8.96
N MET A 254 37.39 -14.79 -7.78
CA MET A 254 38.36 -14.88 -6.68
C MET A 254 39.64 -15.59 -7.13
N GLN A 255 39.52 -16.68 -7.88
CA GLN A 255 40.67 -17.40 -8.43
C GLN A 255 41.49 -16.53 -9.39
N LYS A 256 40.83 -15.82 -10.32
CA LYS A 256 41.48 -14.95 -11.32
C LYS A 256 42.12 -13.71 -10.70
N ALA A 257 41.50 -13.15 -9.65
CA ALA A 257 42.01 -12.01 -8.90
C ALA A 257 43.09 -12.39 -7.88
N GLY A 258 43.30 -13.69 -7.63
CA GLY A 258 44.23 -14.18 -6.61
C GLY A 258 43.77 -13.92 -5.17
N LEU A 259 42.47 -13.73 -4.96
CA LEU A 259 41.88 -13.55 -3.64
C LEU A 259 41.90 -14.87 -2.88
N LYS A 260 42.35 -14.82 -1.62
CA LYS A 260 42.45 -15.96 -0.72
C LYS A 260 41.53 -15.73 0.46
N GLY A 261 40.79 -16.76 0.86
CA GLY A 261 39.89 -16.69 2.02
C GLY A 261 38.58 -17.40 1.74
N HIS A 262 37.80 -17.56 2.80
CA HIS A 262 36.39 -17.92 2.67
C HIS A 262 35.63 -16.69 2.18
N TRP A 263 34.63 -16.87 1.32
CA TRP A 263 33.75 -15.78 0.94
C TRP A 263 32.46 -15.84 1.74
N VAL A 264 31.98 -14.70 2.20
CA VAL A 264 30.78 -14.56 3.03
C VAL A 264 29.82 -13.60 2.34
N SER A 265 28.55 -13.98 2.22
CA SER A 265 27.53 -13.11 1.62
C SER A 265 26.99 -12.19 2.69
N LEU A 266 27.08 -10.88 2.48
CA LEU A 266 26.43 -9.92 3.34
C LEU A 266 25.13 -9.48 2.69
N ASP A 267 24.07 -10.26 2.90
CA ASP A 267 22.75 -9.97 2.35
C ASP A 267 22.04 -8.82 3.10
N PRO A 268 21.07 -8.15 2.45
CA PRO A 268 20.18 -7.23 3.12
C PRO A 268 19.48 -7.91 4.31
N THR A 269 19.46 -7.22 5.45
CA THR A 269 18.69 -7.67 6.62
C THR A 269 17.20 -7.64 6.35
N GLY A 270 16.40 -8.35 7.15
CA GLY A 270 14.93 -8.33 7.01
C GLY A 270 14.31 -6.92 7.03
N PHE A 271 14.92 -5.98 7.76
CA PHE A 271 14.50 -4.57 7.76
C PHE A 271 14.87 -3.83 6.47
N GLU A 272 16.06 -4.05 5.92
CA GLU A 272 16.49 -3.46 4.64
C GLU A 272 15.68 -4.04 3.47
N GLN A 273 15.45 -5.36 3.50
CA GLN A 273 14.57 -6.02 2.55
C GLN A 273 13.16 -5.43 2.61
N LEU A 274 12.61 -5.23 3.80
CA LEU A 274 11.33 -4.57 3.99
C LEU A 274 11.34 -3.13 3.43
N ALA A 275 12.41 -2.36 3.64
CA ALA A 275 12.53 -1.01 3.10
C ALA A 275 12.53 -1.01 1.55
N PHE A 276 13.22 -1.95 0.91
CA PHE A 276 13.18 -2.12 -0.55
C PHE A 276 11.76 -2.41 -1.05
N TRP A 277 11.08 -3.38 -0.43
CA TRP A 277 9.71 -3.76 -0.80
C TRP A 277 8.71 -2.64 -0.59
N ILE A 278 8.77 -1.95 0.55
CA ILE A 278 7.85 -0.85 0.85
C ILE A 278 8.04 0.31 -0.14
N THR A 279 9.29 0.67 -0.44
CA THR A 279 9.58 1.76 -1.39
C THR A 279 9.06 1.42 -2.78
N ALA A 280 9.29 0.19 -3.25
CA ALA A 280 8.77 -0.30 -4.53
C ALA A 280 7.23 -0.35 -4.58
N LEU A 281 6.58 -0.67 -3.47
CA LEU A 281 5.11 -0.77 -3.35
C LEU A 281 4.45 0.53 -2.93
N ALA A 282 5.18 1.64 -2.77
CA ALA A 282 4.66 2.91 -2.29
C ALA A 282 3.38 3.39 -3.01
N PRO A 283 3.26 3.32 -4.35
CA PRO A 283 2.03 3.70 -5.05
C PRO A 283 0.83 2.82 -4.68
N LEU A 284 1.05 1.53 -4.46
CA LEU A 284 0.00 0.57 -4.06
C LEU A 284 -0.40 0.77 -2.60
N LEU A 285 0.56 1.09 -1.73
CA LEU A 285 0.28 1.47 -0.34
C LEU A 285 -0.54 2.76 -0.28
N LEU A 286 -0.20 3.76 -1.09
CA LEU A 286 -0.96 5.01 -1.18
C LEU A 286 -2.39 4.77 -1.68
N LEU A 287 -2.53 3.97 -2.75
CA LEU A 287 -3.83 3.55 -3.28
C LEU A 287 -4.69 2.83 -2.23
N GLY A 288 -4.12 1.83 -1.55
CA GLY A 288 -4.78 1.09 -0.49
C GLY A 288 -5.15 1.98 0.70
N GLY A 289 -4.27 2.91 1.07
CA GLY A 289 -4.48 3.92 2.10
C GLY A 289 -5.70 4.79 1.81
N ILE A 290 -5.77 5.35 0.60
CA ILE A 290 -6.87 6.23 0.15
C ILE A 290 -8.20 5.45 0.07
N ILE A 291 -8.20 4.25 -0.53
CA ILE A 291 -9.40 3.41 -0.64
C ILE A 291 -9.91 3.00 0.75
N GLY A 292 -9.02 2.59 1.65
CA GLY A 292 -9.38 2.23 3.02
C GLY A 292 -9.99 3.39 3.80
N ALA A 293 -9.41 4.59 3.68
CA ALA A 293 -9.94 5.81 4.30
C ALA A 293 -11.34 6.16 3.76
N TYR A 294 -11.53 6.06 2.44
CA TYR A 294 -12.84 6.29 1.82
C TYR A 294 -13.90 5.29 2.31
N LEU A 295 -13.54 4.01 2.43
CA LEU A 295 -14.44 2.96 2.90
C LEU A 295 -14.85 3.16 4.37
N GLU A 296 -13.92 3.54 5.23
CA GLU A 296 -14.21 3.91 6.64
C GLU A 296 -15.21 5.08 6.69
N PHE A 297 -15.01 6.09 5.85
CA PHE A 297 -15.91 7.25 5.78
C PHE A 297 -17.32 6.89 5.28
N LYS A 298 -17.42 5.98 4.29
CA LYS A 298 -18.70 5.50 3.75
C LYS A 298 -19.46 4.57 4.70
N ILE A 299 -18.75 3.83 5.55
CA ILE A 299 -19.30 2.84 6.48
C ILE A 299 -18.81 3.17 7.89
N PRO A 300 -19.37 4.22 8.54
CA PRO A 300 -18.94 4.61 9.87
C PRO A 300 -19.08 3.45 10.86
N GLY A 301 -18.01 3.17 11.62
CA GLY A 301 -17.99 2.10 12.62
C GLY A 301 -17.50 0.74 12.11
N ALA A 302 -17.15 0.61 10.83
CA ALA A 302 -16.44 -0.55 10.33
C ALA A 302 -14.94 -0.42 10.62
N SER A 303 -14.42 -0.85 11.77
CA SER A 303 -13.01 -0.59 12.12
C SER A 303 -11.94 -1.17 11.17
N LEU A 304 -12.29 -2.09 10.26
CA LEU A 304 -11.32 -2.82 9.45
C LEU A 304 -10.72 -1.97 8.30
N PRO A 305 -11.50 -1.27 7.44
CA PRO A 305 -10.93 -0.43 6.39
C PRO A 305 -10.09 0.73 6.93
N GLY A 306 -10.48 1.34 8.06
CA GLY A 306 -9.68 2.35 8.74
C GLY A 306 -8.34 1.81 9.26
N ILE A 307 -8.32 0.60 9.85
CA ILE A 307 -7.07 -0.05 10.26
C ILE A 307 -6.18 -0.34 9.04
N ILE A 308 -6.75 -0.85 7.94
CA ILE A 308 -6.00 -1.09 6.70
C ILE A 308 -5.40 0.21 6.17
N SER A 309 -6.20 1.29 6.14
CA SER A 309 -5.74 2.62 5.74
C SER A 309 -4.56 3.10 6.58
N ALA A 310 -4.69 3.00 7.91
CA ALA A 310 -3.64 3.38 8.85
C ALA A 310 -2.36 2.56 8.63
N ILE A 311 -2.47 1.24 8.43
CA ILE A 311 -1.32 0.38 8.13
C ILE A 311 -0.66 0.77 6.81
N CYS A 312 -1.45 1.03 5.76
CA CYS A 312 -0.95 1.43 4.45
C CYS A 312 -0.17 2.75 4.53
N PHE A 313 -0.73 3.79 5.16
CA PHE A 313 -0.03 5.07 5.34
C PHE A 313 1.18 4.93 6.27
N ALA A 314 1.08 4.15 7.35
CA ALA A 314 2.21 3.91 8.26
C ALA A 314 3.37 3.22 7.53
N LEU A 315 3.10 2.19 6.74
CA LEU A 315 4.13 1.52 5.94
C LEU A 315 4.69 2.48 4.89
N PHE A 316 3.86 3.25 4.19
CA PHE A 316 4.32 4.26 3.24
C PHE A 316 5.33 5.21 3.90
N PHE A 317 4.97 5.86 5.00
CA PHE A 317 5.89 6.79 5.67
C PHE A 317 7.13 6.10 6.25
N LEU A 318 6.98 4.89 6.80
CA LEU A 318 8.09 4.14 7.37
C LEU A 318 9.12 3.73 6.32
N GLY A 319 8.68 3.33 5.12
CA GLY A 319 9.58 3.02 4.00
C GLY A 319 10.37 4.24 3.55
N HIS A 320 9.71 5.39 3.40
CA HIS A 320 10.39 6.64 3.02
C HIS A 320 11.30 7.16 4.13
N TYR A 321 10.96 6.90 5.40
CA TYR A 321 11.84 7.19 6.53
C TYR A 321 13.11 6.35 6.51
N PHE A 322 13.00 5.03 6.31
CA PHE A 322 14.18 4.17 6.23
C PHE A 322 14.99 4.37 4.95
N ALA A 323 14.34 4.78 3.86
CA ALA A 323 15.02 5.22 2.65
C ALA A 323 15.71 6.59 2.82
N GLY A 324 15.56 7.27 3.96
CA GLY A 324 16.16 8.60 4.18
C GLY A 324 15.51 9.72 3.36
N LEU A 325 14.35 9.46 2.75
CA LEU A 325 13.60 10.42 1.93
C LEU A 325 12.73 11.36 2.78
N ALA A 326 12.26 10.89 3.93
CA ALA A 326 11.32 11.63 4.78
C ALA A 326 11.67 11.50 6.26
N GLY A 327 11.65 12.59 7.02
CA GLY A 327 11.79 12.54 8.49
C GLY A 327 10.45 12.48 9.22
N TRP A 328 10.51 12.55 10.55
CA TRP A 328 9.33 12.58 11.44
C TRP A 328 8.46 13.81 11.24
N GLU A 329 9.03 14.91 10.74
CA GLU A 329 8.32 16.14 10.42
C GLU A 329 7.20 15.90 9.40
N VAL A 330 7.44 15.02 8.42
CA VAL A 330 6.46 14.72 7.36
C VAL A 330 5.29 13.94 7.92
N VAL A 331 5.56 12.97 8.79
CA VAL A 331 4.55 12.19 9.51
C VAL A 331 3.74 13.09 10.44
N GLY A 332 4.41 13.99 11.18
CA GLY A 332 3.77 14.97 12.04
C GLY A 332 2.81 15.89 11.27
N LEU A 333 3.21 16.33 10.08
CA LEU A 333 2.38 17.16 9.20
C LEU A 333 1.13 16.42 8.71
N PHE A 334 1.27 15.13 8.36
CA PHE A 334 0.12 14.29 7.97
C PHE A 334 -0.88 14.12 9.11
N VAL A 335 -0.38 13.79 10.30
CA VAL A 335 -1.22 13.59 11.50
C VAL A 335 -1.89 14.90 11.91
N LEU A 336 -1.20 16.02 11.83
CA LEU A 336 -1.78 17.34 12.05
C LEU A 336 -2.90 17.63 11.05
N GLY A 337 -2.66 17.38 9.75
CA GLY A 337 -3.67 17.52 8.71
C GLY A 337 -4.92 16.67 8.99
N MET A 338 -4.72 15.40 9.35
CA MET A 338 -5.79 14.49 9.73
C MET A 338 -6.57 14.98 10.97
N ALA A 339 -5.88 15.50 11.99
CA ALA A 339 -6.52 16.06 13.18
C ALA A 339 -7.39 17.28 12.83
N LEU A 340 -6.94 18.17 11.95
CA LEU A 340 -7.73 19.32 11.48
C LEU A 340 -8.99 18.88 10.72
N VAL A 341 -8.90 17.85 9.87
CA VAL A 341 -10.07 17.27 9.20
C VAL A 341 -11.06 16.70 10.22
N ILE A 342 -10.58 15.99 11.24
CA ILE A 342 -11.44 15.44 12.30
C ILE A 342 -12.10 16.58 13.09
N ILE A 343 -11.36 17.64 13.44
CA ILE A 343 -11.91 18.81 14.14
C ILE A 343 -13.02 19.46 13.34
N GLU A 344 -12.84 19.62 12.03
CA GLU A 344 -13.89 20.16 11.16
C GLU A 344 -15.16 19.29 11.21
N ILE A 345 -15.00 17.97 11.02
CA ILE A 345 -16.12 17.03 10.99
C ILE A 345 -16.87 16.99 12.33
N LEU A 346 -16.15 17.07 13.46
CA LEU A 346 -16.75 16.96 14.79
C LEU A 346 -17.38 18.27 15.29
N PHE A 347 -16.74 19.41 15.06
CA PHE A 347 -17.13 20.67 15.68
C PHE A 347 -17.76 21.68 14.72
N PHE A 348 -17.43 21.63 13.43
CA PHE A 348 -17.71 22.70 12.48
C PHE A 348 -18.39 22.25 11.18
N ALA A 349 -18.85 20.99 11.11
CA ALA A 349 -19.42 20.39 9.91
C ALA A 349 -20.57 21.18 9.24
N HIS A 350 -21.22 22.09 9.98
CA HIS A 350 -22.32 22.92 9.50
C HIS A 350 -21.96 24.42 9.39
N SER A 351 -20.76 24.84 9.80
CA SER A 351 -20.39 26.26 9.94
C SER A 351 -19.24 26.71 9.05
N THR A 352 -18.16 25.92 8.94
CA THR A 352 -16.95 26.30 8.20
C THR A 352 -16.36 25.10 7.48
N ILE A 353 -15.60 25.35 6.40
CA ILE A 353 -14.82 24.34 5.64
C ILE A 353 -13.30 24.59 5.71
N VAL A 354 -12.88 25.59 6.50
CA VAL A 354 -11.49 26.06 6.55
C VAL A 354 -10.56 25.01 7.16
N PHE A 355 -10.92 24.41 8.30
CA PHE A 355 -10.06 23.42 8.95
C PHE A 355 -9.99 22.13 8.12
N GLY A 356 -11.08 21.76 7.46
CA GLY A 356 -11.12 20.62 6.55
C GLY A 356 -10.20 20.82 5.35
N VAL A 357 -10.29 21.97 4.68
CA VAL A 357 -9.45 22.29 3.50
C VAL A 357 -7.98 22.39 3.89
N VAL A 358 -7.65 23.10 4.97
CA VAL A 358 -6.27 23.19 5.46
C VAL A 358 -5.75 21.81 5.85
N GLY A 359 -6.56 21.01 6.55
CA GLY A 359 -6.19 19.66 6.93
C GLY A 359 -5.87 18.75 5.75
N VAL A 360 -6.74 18.71 4.74
CA VAL A 360 -6.50 17.97 3.50
C VAL A 360 -5.25 18.49 2.77
N PHE A 361 -5.07 19.81 2.70
CA PHE A 361 -3.86 20.40 2.11
C PHE A 361 -2.59 19.93 2.82
N LEU A 362 -2.57 19.92 4.16
CA LEU A 362 -1.43 19.44 4.94
C LEU A 362 -1.17 17.94 4.71
N MET A 363 -2.22 17.13 4.61
CA MET A 363 -2.09 15.70 4.29
C MET A 363 -1.48 15.49 2.90
N LEU A 364 -1.98 16.20 1.87
CA LEU A 364 -1.45 16.10 0.50
C LEU A 364 -0.01 16.65 0.41
N ALA A 365 0.27 17.77 1.08
CA ALA A 365 1.60 18.36 1.14
C ALA A 365 2.59 17.41 1.82
N SER A 366 2.18 16.74 2.91
CA SER A 366 2.99 15.71 3.57
C SER A 366 3.27 14.52 2.66
N LEU A 367 2.26 13.99 1.97
CA LEU A 367 2.43 12.88 1.04
C LEU A 367 3.36 13.24 -0.12
N LEU A 368 3.24 14.45 -0.67
CA LEU A 368 4.18 14.95 -1.68
C LEU A 368 5.58 15.06 -1.12
N TRP A 369 5.72 15.67 0.06
CA TRP A 369 7.01 15.90 0.69
C TRP A 369 7.74 14.60 1.02
N ALA A 370 7.02 13.54 1.38
CA ALA A 370 7.60 12.22 1.61
C ALA A 370 8.26 11.62 0.36
N MET A 371 7.83 12.05 -0.83
CA MET A 371 8.31 11.56 -2.13
C MET A 371 9.32 12.52 -2.78
N ILE A 372 9.58 13.69 -2.17
CA ILE A 372 10.58 14.64 -2.68
C ILE A 372 11.94 14.20 -2.17
N ASP A 373 12.87 13.98 -3.09
CA ASP A 373 14.26 13.78 -2.74
C ASP A 373 14.92 15.12 -2.45
N ARG A 374 15.53 15.25 -1.27
CA ARG A 374 16.24 16.46 -0.86
C ARG A 374 17.71 16.19 -0.70
N TYR A 375 18.53 17.00 -1.36
CA TYR A 375 19.97 16.98 -1.16
C TYR A 375 20.38 17.73 0.11
N PRO A 376 21.41 17.28 0.84
CA PRO A 376 22.10 18.12 1.82
C PRO A 376 22.75 19.32 1.10
N GLY A 377 22.26 20.53 1.38
CA GLY A 377 22.75 21.79 0.81
C GLY A 377 21.78 22.51 -0.14
N GLU A 378 20.61 21.93 -0.43
CA GLU A 378 19.58 22.59 -1.25
C GLU A 378 18.71 23.58 -0.45
N THR A 379 18.07 24.50 -1.18
CA THR A 379 17.16 25.48 -0.61
C THR A 379 15.92 24.81 -0.01
N PHE A 380 15.38 25.40 1.05
CA PHE A 380 14.18 24.88 1.73
C PHE A 380 12.96 24.72 0.79
N PHE A 381 12.90 25.44 -0.34
CA PHE A 381 11.81 25.30 -1.30
C PHE A 381 12.22 24.40 -2.48
N PRO A 382 11.45 23.34 -2.78
CA PRO A 382 11.73 22.47 -3.92
C PRO A 382 11.52 23.22 -5.24
N THR A 383 12.36 22.95 -6.25
CA THR A 383 12.15 23.49 -7.59
C THR A 383 10.97 22.78 -8.28
N GLY A 384 10.30 23.47 -9.22
CA GLY A 384 9.12 22.92 -9.91
C GLY A 384 9.36 21.59 -10.63
N ARG A 385 10.61 21.32 -11.05
CA ARG A 385 10.99 20.04 -11.68
C ARG A 385 11.07 18.89 -10.68
N MET A 386 11.55 19.14 -9.47
CA MET A 386 11.59 18.15 -8.39
C MET A 386 10.19 17.74 -7.93
N LEU A 387 9.20 18.64 -8.08
CA LEU A 387 7.81 18.36 -7.77
C LEU A 387 7.08 17.54 -8.84
N ALA A 388 7.60 17.48 -10.08
CA ALA A 388 6.88 16.86 -11.19
C ALA A 388 6.59 15.37 -10.95
N MET A 389 7.57 14.61 -10.47
CA MET A 389 7.42 13.18 -10.19
C MET A 389 6.53 12.86 -8.99
N PRO A 390 6.74 13.49 -7.81
CA PRO A 390 5.80 13.38 -6.70
C PRO A 390 4.36 13.74 -7.08
N LEU A 391 4.17 14.82 -7.85
CA LEU A 391 2.85 15.24 -8.32
C LEU A 391 2.24 14.22 -9.27
N LEU A 392 3.01 13.67 -10.22
CA LEU A 392 2.54 12.62 -11.12
C LEU A 392 2.17 11.35 -10.36
N ASN A 393 3.02 10.89 -9.45
CA ASN A 393 2.75 9.69 -8.65
C ASN A 393 1.52 9.87 -7.75
N LEU A 394 1.38 11.03 -7.11
CA LEU A 394 0.20 11.36 -6.31
C LEU A 394 -1.05 11.45 -7.21
N PHE A 395 -0.95 12.08 -8.37
CA PHE A 395 -2.05 12.16 -9.32
C PHE A 395 -2.48 10.77 -9.80
N LEU A 396 -1.54 9.91 -10.19
CA LEU A 396 -1.81 8.53 -10.60
C LEU A 396 -2.43 7.72 -9.46
N ALA A 397 -1.94 7.87 -8.24
CA ALA A 397 -2.51 7.20 -7.07
C ALA A 397 -3.94 7.67 -6.77
N ILE A 398 -4.20 8.98 -6.82
CA ILE A 398 -5.54 9.55 -6.63
C ILE A 398 -6.48 9.12 -7.77
N ALA A 399 -6.02 9.15 -9.02
CA ALA A 399 -6.80 8.73 -10.18
C ALA A 399 -7.13 7.23 -10.12
N ALA A 400 -6.15 6.39 -9.81
CA ALA A 400 -6.34 4.97 -9.58
C ALA A 400 -7.29 4.71 -8.40
N ALA A 401 -7.17 5.48 -7.32
CA ALA A 401 -8.08 5.40 -6.18
C ALA A 401 -9.49 5.82 -6.57
N ALA A 402 -9.67 6.88 -7.37
CA ALA A 402 -10.96 7.32 -7.87
C ALA A 402 -11.61 6.24 -8.74
N ILE A 403 -10.86 5.62 -9.66
CA ILE A 403 -11.33 4.50 -10.47
C ILE A 403 -11.72 3.32 -9.57
N GLY A 404 -10.86 2.95 -8.63
CA GLY A 404 -11.11 1.89 -7.65
C GLY A 404 -12.36 2.16 -6.82
N ILE A 405 -12.54 3.39 -6.35
CA ILE A 405 -13.71 3.86 -5.59
C ILE A 405 -14.97 3.81 -6.44
N VAL A 406 -14.94 4.23 -7.71
CA VAL A 406 -16.09 4.16 -8.62
C VAL A 406 -16.49 2.71 -8.89
N LEU A 407 -15.52 1.85 -9.17
CA LEU A 407 -15.77 0.41 -9.34
C LEU A 407 -16.36 -0.17 -8.06
N LEU A 408 -15.76 0.14 -6.90
CA LEU A 408 -16.23 -0.35 -5.62
C LEU A 408 -17.64 0.17 -5.31
N ALA A 409 -17.94 1.45 -5.53
CA ALA A 409 -19.28 2.01 -5.36
C ALA A 409 -20.31 1.34 -6.27
N ARG A 410 -19.92 0.94 -7.49
CA ARG A 410 -20.79 0.25 -8.45
C ARG A 410 -21.04 -1.22 -8.11
N TYR A 411 -20.03 -1.93 -7.63
CA TYR A 411 -20.08 -3.39 -7.44
C TYR A 411 -20.26 -3.82 -5.99
N LEU A 412 -19.70 -3.09 -5.02
CA LEU A 412 -19.75 -3.44 -3.59
C LEU A 412 -21.18 -3.55 -3.03
N PRO A 413 -22.16 -2.69 -3.38
CA PRO A 413 -23.54 -2.83 -2.90
C PRO A 413 -24.21 -4.15 -3.31
N ARG A 414 -23.70 -4.80 -4.37
CA ARG A 414 -24.21 -6.09 -4.86
C ARG A 414 -23.58 -7.29 -4.12
N THR A 415 -22.58 -7.07 -3.27
CA THR A 415 -21.88 -8.13 -2.53
C THR A 415 -22.52 -8.41 -1.16
N SER A 416 -22.38 -9.65 -0.68
CA SER A 416 -22.88 -10.08 0.64
C SER A 416 -22.19 -9.37 1.82
N ILE A 417 -20.97 -8.85 1.60
CA ILE A 417 -20.16 -8.13 2.58
C ILE A 417 -20.81 -6.79 2.93
N TYR A 418 -21.25 -6.02 1.93
CA TYR A 418 -21.94 -4.75 2.16
C TYR A 418 -23.24 -4.94 2.94
N ARG A 419 -24.02 -5.99 2.62
CA ARG A 419 -25.23 -6.36 3.38
C ARG A 419 -24.90 -6.63 4.84
N ARG A 420 -23.85 -7.39 5.17
CA ARG A 420 -23.50 -7.68 6.58
C ARG A 420 -23.11 -6.43 7.37
N PHE A 421 -22.45 -5.44 6.76
CA PHE A 421 -22.08 -4.20 7.45
C PHE A 421 -23.23 -3.18 7.48
N ALA A 422 -24.00 -3.05 6.41
CA ALA A 422 -25.13 -2.13 6.33
C ALA A 422 -26.35 -2.59 7.16
N LEU A 423 -26.64 -3.91 7.21
CA LEU A 423 -27.79 -4.46 7.95
C LEU A 423 -27.64 -4.45 9.47
N ILE A 424 -26.46 -4.12 10.01
CA ILE A 424 -26.30 -3.92 11.46
C ILE A 424 -26.92 -2.58 11.92
N THR A 425 -27.29 -1.70 10.98
CA THR A 425 -27.96 -0.41 11.25
C THR A 425 -29.43 -0.35 10.84
N SER A 426 -30.12 -1.49 10.71
CA SER A 426 -31.58 -1.44 10.85
C SER A 426 -31.87 -1.19 12.32
N ASN A 427 -32.30 0.02 12.67
CA ASN A 427 -32.92 0.26 13.98
C ASN A 427 -33.93 -0.87 14.20
N PRO A 428 -33.89 -1.60 15.34
CA PRO A 428 -35.00 -2.47 15.66
C PRO A 428 -36.24 -1.58 15.64
N SER A 429 -37.28 -2.02 14.93
CA SER A 429 -38.58 -1.36 14.99
C SER A 429 -38.86 -1.07 16.46
N GLY A 430 -38.93 0.22 16.84
CA GLY A 430 -39.24 0.63 18.20
C GLY A 430 -40.50 -0.12 18.67
N PRO A 431 -40.66 -0.40 19.97
CA PRO A 431 -41.51 -1.46 20.48
C PRO A 431 -42.95 -1.34 19.94
N SER A 432 -43.20 -1.99 18.81
CA SER A 432 -44.55 -2.26 18.35
C SER A 432 -45.05 -3.30 19.32
N LEU A 433 -45.90 -2.85 20.24
CA LEU A 433 -46.61 -3.63 21.25
C LEU A 433 -46.74 -5.09 20.82
N ALA A 434 -46.02 -5.96 21.53
CA ALA A 434 -46.17 -7.39 21.42
C ALA A 434 -47.63 -7.75 21.75
N GLY A 435 -48.43 -8.04 20.73
CA GLY A 435 -49.80 -8.48 20.92
C GLY A 435 -50.68 -8.28 19.70
N ALA A 436 -51.01 -9.42 19.07
CA ALA A 436 -51.94 -9.64 17.96
C ALA A 436 -51.40 -9.32 16.54
N PRO A 437 -51.46 -10.30 15.62
CA PRO A 437 -51.20 -10.04 14.21
C PRO A 437 -52.35 -9.18 13.69
N ARG A 438 -52.12 -7.88 13.54
CA ARG A 438 -52.95 -7.10 12.63
C ARG A 438 -52.38 -7.33 11.25
N GLU A 439 -53.05 -8.18 10.48
CA GLU A 439 -53.02 -8.09 9.04
C GLU A 439 -53.16 -6.61 8.71
N PHE A 440 -52.08 -5.99 8.24
CA PHE A 440 -52.21 -4.80 7.42
C PHE A 440 -52.94 -5.30 6.19
N ALA A 441 -54.28 -5.24 6.24
CA ALA A 441 -55.16 -5.43 5.11
C ALA A 441 -54.80 -4.34 4.10
N THR A 442 -53.77 -4.66 3.33
CA THR A 442 -53.41 -3.99 2.11
C THR A 442 -54.61 -4.26 1.21
N ALA A 443 -55.42 -3.23 1.00
CA ALA A 443 -56.69 -3.22 0.28
C ALA A 443 -57.94 -3.69 1.06
N LEU A 444 -58.46 -2.85 1.97
CA LEU A 444 -59.90 -2.60 1.88
C LEU A 444 -60.12 -1.69 0.66
N ALA A 445 -60.93 -2.14 -0.29
CA ALA A 445 -61.51 -1.27 -1.31
C ALA A 445 -62.53 -0.34 -0.65
N LEU A 446 -62.04 0.67 0.07
CA LEU A 446 -62.86 1.77 0.55
C LEU A 446 -63.33 2.55 -0.68
N SER A 447 -64.58 2.31 -1.08
CA SER A 447 -65.22 3.04 -2.16
C SER A 447 -65.72 4.41 -1.67
N PRO A 448 -65.69 5.45 -2.52
CA PRO A 448 -66.41 6.70 -2.24
C PRO A 448 -67.87 6.41 -1.86
N GLY A 449 -68.37 7.08 -0.83
CA GLY A 449 -69.72 6.90 -0.28
C GLY A 449 -69.82 5.93 0.90
N MET A 450 -68.74 5.21 1.27
CA MET A 450 -68.77 4.34 2.45
C MET A 450 -68.83 5.16 3.74
N GLU A 451 -69.74 4.80 4.64
CA GLU A 451 -69.90 5.42 5.96
C GLU A 451 -69.02 4.75 7.02
N GLY A 452 -68.52 5.57 7.93
CA GLY A 452 -67.70 5.16 9.07
C GLY A 452 -67.83 6.12 10.23
N VAL A 453 -67.06 5.89 11.27
CA VAL A 453 -67.07 6.71 12.49
C VAL A 453 -65.64 7.12 12.84
N SER A 454 -65.42 8.40 13.12
CA SER A 454 -64.13 8.88 13.60
C SER A 454 -63.82 8.30 14.99
N LEU A 455 -62.61 7.80 15.19
CA LEU A 455 -62.13 7.30 16.49
C LEU A 455 -61.28 8.34 17.22
N SER A 456 -60.60 9.22 16.47
CA SER A 456 -59.90 10.37 17.01
C SER A 456 -60.49 11.66 16.44
N ILE A 457 -60.11 12.78 17.04
CA ILE A 457 -60.24 14.08 16.40
C ILE A 457 -59.49 14.07 15.06
N LEU A 458 -60.11 14.60 14.00
CA LEU A 458 -59.49 14.75 12.67
C LEU A 458 -59.14 16.24 12.43
N ARG A 459 -57.83 16.58 12.38
CA ARG A 459 -57.31 17.94 12.11
C ARG A 459 -55.90 17.94 11.45
N PRO A 460 -55.79 17.82 10.12
CA PRO A 460 -56.78 17.24 9.23
C PRO A 460 -56.73 15.70 9.27
N SER A 461 -55.69 15.08 9.85
CA SER A 461 -55.55 13.63 9.93
C SER A 461 -56.03 13.05 11.27
N GLY A 462 -56.40 11.78 11.26
CA GLY A 462 -56.71 11.00 12.44
C GLY A 462 -57.16 9.59 12.07
N LYS A 463 -57.77 8.87 13.00
CA LYS A 463 -58.21 7.48 12.82
C LYS A 463 -59.72 7.39 12.70
N ALA A 464 -60.20 6.55 11.80
CA ALA A 464 -61.61 6.23 11.69
C ALA A 464 -61.82 4.72 11.54
N ARG A 465 -63.02 4.28 11.91
CA ARG A 465 -63.47 2.91 11.74
C ARG A 465 -64.46 2.84 10.59
N PHE A 466 -64.21 1.95 9.64
CA PHE A 466 -65.15 1.54 8.59
C PHE A 466 -65.37 0.04 8.73
N ALA A 467 -66.62 -0.38 8.98
CA ALA A 467 -66.94 -1.74 9.39
C ALA A 467 -66.04 -2.20 10.57
N ASP A 468 -65.29 -3.29 10.40
CA ASP A 468 -64.39 -3.84 11.43
C ASP A 468 -62.95 -3.33 11.36
N HIS A 469 -62.66 -2.39 10.45
CA HIS A 469 -61.30 -1.96 10.15
C HIS A 469 -61.04 -0.53 10.62
N ILE A 470 -59.86 -0.32 11.22
CA ILE A 470 -59.37 1.00 11.62
C ILE A 470 -58.34 1.46 10.60
N VAL A 471 -58.60 2.62 10.00
CA VAL A 471 -57.73 3.21 8.97
C VAL A 471 -57.40 4.65 9.31
N ASP A 472 -56.26 5.12 8.83
CA ASP A 472 -55.87 6.52 8.92
C ASP A 472 -56.58 7.31 7.81
N VAL A 473 -57.25 8.40 8.19
CA VAL A 473 -58.07 9.24 7.31
C VAL A 473 -57.65 10.70 7.40
N VAL A 474 -57.96 11.47 6.35
CA VAL A 474 -57.68 12.90 6.29
C VAL A 474 -58.92 13.67 5.83
N THR A 475 -59.26 14.77 6.50
CA THR A 475 -60.34 15.67 6.08
C THR A 475 -59.85 16.67 5.03
N GLN A 476 -60.77 17.30 4.29
CA GLN A 476 -60.44 18.37 3.33
C GLN A 476 -60.20 19.74 4.01
N GLY A 477 -59.84 19.74 5.29
CA GLY A 477 -59.59 20.96 6.09
C GLY A 477 -60.63 21.22 7.17
N GLU A 478 -61.73 20.46 7.20
CA GLU A 478 -62.75 20.55 8.23
C GLU A 478 -62.29 19.87 9.53
N PHE A 479 -62.68 20.43 10.66
CA PHE A 479 -62.52 19.78 11.95
C PHE A 479 -63.66 18.77 12.17
N VAL A 480 -63.30 17.51 12.42
CA VAL A 480 -64.25 16.47 12.82
C VAL A 480 -63.91 15.99 14.22
N ALA A 481 -64.87 16.02 15.14
CA ALA A 481 -64.70 15.52 16.50
C ALA A 481 -64.57 13.99 16.51
N ALA A 482 -64.09 13.41 17.61
CA ALA A 482 -64.12 11.96 17.78
C ALA A 482 -65.57 11.46 17.87
N ASN A 483 -65.81 10.22 17.47
CA ASN A 483 -67.10 9.53 17.49
C ASN A 483 -68.19 10.20 16.62
N THR A 484 -67.78 10.84 15.51
CA THR A 484 -68.66 11.50 14.55
C THR A 484 -68.80 10.63 13.30
N ALA A 485 -70.01 10.56 12.73
CA ALA A 485 -70.24 9.87 11.46
C ALA A 485 -69.54 10.60 10.31
N ILE A 486 -68.82 9.83 9.49
CA ILE A 486 -68.04 10.34 8.36
C ILE A 486 -68.28 9.48 7.12
N THR A 487 -68.11 10.08 5.95
CA THR A 487 -68.24 9.39 4.67
C THR A 487 -66.94 9.53 3.86
N VAL A 488 -66.51 8.46 3.20
CA VAL A 488 -65.37 8.49 2.27
C VAL A 488 -65.73 9.33 1.05
N VAL A 489 -64.94 10.37 0.78
CA VAL A 489 -65.08 11.23 -0.39
C VAL A 489 -64.27 10.67 -1.56
N GLN A 490 -63.03 10.28 -1.29
CA GLN A 490 -62.12 9.75 -2.31
C GLN A 490 -61.00 8.94 -1.65
N THR A 491 -60.50 7.94 -2.36
CA THR A 491 -59.27 7.22 -2.01
C THR A 491 -58.19 7.57 -3.03
N ASP A 492 -57.03 8.04 -2.55
CA ASP A 492 -55.87 8.37 -3.36
C ASP A 492 -54.67 7.55 -2.88
N GLY A 493 -54.48 6.37 -3.49
CA GLY A 493 -53.46 5.40 -3.10
C GLY A 493 -53.57 4.98 -1.63
N MET A 494 -52.65 5.47 -0.80
CA MET A 494 -52.61 5.19 0.64
C MET A 494 -53.40 6.20 1.50
N ARG A 495 -54.00 7.23 0.90
CA ARG A 495 -54.72 8.30 1.61
C ARG A 495 -56.23 8.17 1.41
N VAL A 496 -56.97 8.06 2.51
CA VAL A 496 -58.45 8.05 2.50
C VAL A 496 -58.95 9.44 2.91
N VAL A 497 -59.64 10.11 2.00
CA VAL A 497 -60.21 11.45 2.24
C VAL A 497 -61.65 11.32 2.69
N VAL A 498 -62.00 11.95 3.81
CA VAL A 498 -63.32 11.84 4.46
C VAL A 498 -63.93 13.21 4.75
N LYS A 499 -65.25 13.26 4.85
CA LYS A 499 -66.01 14.43 5.33
C LYS A 499 -67.00 14.02 6.40
N ALA A 500 -67.44 14.95 7.24
CA ALA A 500 -68.55 14.70 8.15
C ALA A 500 -69.81 14.34 7.34
N SER A 501 -70.52 13.29 7.75
CA SER A 501 -71.81 12.94 7.16
C SER A 501 -72.83 14.01 7.58
N ALA A 502 -73.54 14.59 6.61
CA ALA A 502 -74.67 15.46 6.92
C ALA A 502 -75.79 14.60 7.49
N SER A 503 -76.22 14.90 8.72
CA SER A 503 -77.33 14.25 9.41
C SER A 503 -78.67 14.48 8.72
#